data_AF-A0A2D9C4U5-F1
#
_entry.id   AF-A0A2D9C4U5-F1
#
_cell.length_a   1.000
_cell.length_b   1.000
_cell.length_c   1.000
_cell.angle_alpha   90.00
_cell.angle_beta   90.00
_cell.angle_gamma   90.00
#
_symmetry.space_group_name_H-M   'P 1'
#
loop_
_entity.id
_entity.type
_entity.pdbx_description
1 polymer ?
#
loop_
_entity_poly.entity_id
_entity_poly.type
_entity_poly.pdbx_seq_one_letter_code
_entity_poly.pdbx_strand_id
1 'polypeptide(L)'
;MIGNVSLQPYMTTTYSTLQADYIQNDDDMEGEGVIEKAQKILSVGKKVAKVAGKAADIYSGSIGTAVKNLIPSSDENARPSFKGEKHAVLQLPNGKMGIANWTGPGTQVVKRAKRGDKGRTATDGVSMRHDIDFTLAADAPTKKEQLKLVRQADERMINSMNKIARDKADTKFNIALGRRAIQAKVMAENAGILSRDKFAGALENISDGDKMTLLEARGQSGYGMLPADVLKMNMRKMMKKNKKGGALSLAGGSLSLAGQGKKGGSLKLAGGAVGLMSIFWWVVKGAIALSKKAIARKIAAKLALAAATRLASKISGEQKGKGLAQAKAKVQASIKKTVDNVVDKVDAKSIDMTKTAENKLKAAIEKLQKSGKATEANLMKLAKQAVPAVKSSLEKNVIKTVQKGGALRLAGQGLKLAGMK
;
A
#
# COMPACT_ATOMS: atom_id res chain seq x y z
N MET A 1 18.09 -5.23 68.47
CA MET A 1 18.90 -4.73 67.33
C MET A 1 18.05 -4.80 66.08
N ILE A 2 17.42 -3.69 65.70
CA ILE A 2 16.60 -3.57 64.49
C ILE A 2 17.35 -2.58 63.59
N GLY A 3 17.82 -3.06 62.44
CA GLY A 3 18.67 -2.30 61.51
C GLY A 3 17.86 -1.29 60.72
N ASN A 4 18.26 -0.02 60.79
CA ASN A 4 17.76 1.08 59.96
C ASN A 4 18.16 0.85 58.49
N VAL A 5 17.17 0.61 57.63
CA VAL A 5 17.36 0.66 56.17
C VAL A 5 17.07 2.09 55.71
N SER A 6 18.14 2.82 55.38
CA SER A 6 18.09 4.15 54.75
C SER A 6 17.52 4.01 53.33
N LEU A 7 16.34 4.59 53.10
CA LEU A 7 15.76 4.76 51.76
C LEU A 7 16.36 6.02 51.13
N GLN A 8 17.15 5.84 50.07
CA GLN A 8 17.63 6.93 49.21
C GLN A 8 16.47 7.47 48.36
N PRO A 9 16.35 8.79 48.15
CA PRO A 9 15.29 9.38 47.34
C PRO A 9 15.51 9.14 45.85
N TYR A 10 14.48 8.63 45.17
CA TYR A 10 14.42 8.58 43.71
C TYR A 10 14.44 9.99 43.13
N MET A 11 15.47 10.29 42.34
CA MET A 11 15.56 11.48 41.50
C MET A 11 14.38 11.52 40.53
N THR A 12 13.46 12.46 40.71
CA THR A 12 12.49 12.86 39.69
C THR A 12 13.20 13.71 38.65
N THR A 13 13.59 13.14 37.52
CA THR A 13 14.08 13.92 36.38
C THR A 13 12.89 14.54 35.65
N THR A 14 12.73 15.84 35.84
CA THR A 14 11.82 16.72 35.12
C THR A 14 12.22 16.80 33.64
N TYR A 15 11.43 16.19 32.75
CA TYR A 15 11.43 16.54 31.32
C TYR A 15 10.57 17.79 31.12
N SER A 16 11.20 18.94 31.31
CA SER A 16 10.66 20.26 31.01
C SER A 16 11.79 21.03 30.31
N THR A 17 11.44 21.74 29.23
CA THR A 17 12.29 22.59 28.38
C THR A 17 13.27 21.90 27.42
N LEU A 18 12.75 21.36 26.31
CA LEU A 18 13.38 21.35 24.97
C LEU A 18 12.27 21.42 23.90
N GLN A 19 11.37 22.39 24.07
CA GLN A 19 10.22 22.64 23.20
C GLN A 19 10.14 24.14 22.91
N ALA A 20 11.18 24.68 22.31
CA ALA A 20 11.19 25.96 21.60
C ALA A 20 12.34 25.88 20.59
N ASP A 21 12.12 26.39 19.38
CA ASP A 21 13.07 26.46 18.26
C ASP A 21 13.25 25.24 17.36
N TYR A 22 12.14 24.64 16.91
CA TYR A 22 12.08 23.99 15.59
C TYR A 22 10.75 24.31 14.89
N ILE A 23 10.52 25.60 14.66
CA ILE A 23 9.61 26.08 13.62
C ILE A 23 10.51 26.76 12.58
N GLN A 24 11.02 25.98 11.64
CA GLN A 24 11.53 26.52 10.39
C GLN A 24 10.62 26.04 9.25
N ASN A 25 10.29 26.98 8.39
CA ASN A 25 9.37 26.88 7.27
C ASN A 25 9.79 25.77 6.32
N ASP A 26 8.85 24.89 5.99
CA ASP A 26 9.06 23.65 5.25
C ASP A 26 8.50 23.76 3.81
N ASP A 27 8.71 24.92 3.17
CA ASP A 27 8.26 25.21 1.80
C ASP A 27 9.36 25.17 0.72
N ASP A 28 10.64 25.00 1.07
CA ASP A 28 11.74 24.91 0.09
C ASP A 28 12.61 23.67 0.31
N MET A 29 12.27 22.57 -0.38
CA MET A 29 13.14 21.40 -0.53
C MET A 29 13.45 21.17 -2.02
N GLU A 30 14.21 22.10 -2.59
CA GLU A 30 14.90 21.93 -3.87
C GLU A 30 16.08 20.94 -3.71
N GLY A 31 15.75 19.64 -3.76
CA GLY A 31 16.09 18.84 -4.94
C GLY A 31 17.50 18.32 -5.23
N GLU A 32 18.63 18.79 -4.69
CA GLU A 32 19.93 18.43 -5.31
C GLU A 32 20.72 17.24 -4.70
N GLY A 33 20.52 16.86 -3.43
CA GLY A 33 21.36 15.80 -2.82
C GLY A 33 20.84 14.36 -2.93
N VAL A 34 19.53 14.18 -3.12
CA VAL A 34 18.87 12.85 -2.99
C VAL A 34 18.89 12.09 -4.31
N ILE A 35 18.72 12.81 -5.43
CA ILE A 35 18.73 12.23 -6.77
C ILE A 35 20.13 11.73 -7.12
N GLU A 36 21.19 12.44 -6.72
CA GLU A 36 22.57 12.07 -7.02
C GLU A 36 23.02 10.80 -6.27
N LYS A 37 22.64 10.67 -4.99
CA LYS A 37 22.86 9.43 -4.21
C LYS A 37 22.05 8.26 -4.78
N ALA A 38 20.82 8.50 -5.22
CA ALA A 38 20.01 7.48 -5.91
C ALA A 38 20.62 7.06 -7.27
N GLN A 39 21.17 8.02 -8.03
CA GLN A 39 21.85 7.76 -9.30
C GLN A 39 23.15 6.97 -9.11
N LYS A 40 23.91 7.21 -8.04
CA LYS A 40 25.12 6.44 -7.70
C LYS A 40 24.80 4.99 -7.33
N ILE A 41 23.74 4.76 -6.57
CA ILE A 41 23.26 3.40 -6.24
C ILE A 41 22.72 2.70 -7.51
N LEU A 42 21.99 3.43 -8.36
CA LEU A 42 21.48 2.93 -9.64
C LEU A 42 22.58 2.63 -10.66
N SER A 43 23.71 3.36 -10.65
CA SER A 43 24.82 3.14 -11.58
C SER A 43 25.63 1.89 -11.21
N VAL A 44 25.86 1.66 -9.91
CA VAL A 44 26.40 0.39 -9.39
C VAL A 44 25.45 -0.76 -9.69
N GLY A 45 24.14 -0.56 -9.46
CA GLY A 45 23.10 -1.53 -9.79
C GLY A 45 23.03 -1.87 -11.29
N LYS A 46 23.20 -0.89 -12.18
CA LYS A 46 23.22 -1.09 -13.64
C LYS A 46 24.46 -1.86 -14.12
N LYS A 47 25.62 -1.68 -13.49
CA LYS A 47 26.85 -2.45 -13.80
C LYS A 47 26.70 -3.91 -13.38
N VAL A 48 26.13 -4.16 -12.20
CA VAL A 48 25.87 -5.52 -11.69
C VAL A 48 24.74 -6.23 -12.45
N ALA A 49 23.67 -5.51 -12.80
CA ALA A 49 22.53 -6.05 -13.56
C ALA A 49 22.84 -6.36 -15.03
N LYS A 50 23.90 -5.77 -15.61
CA LYS A 50 24.37 -6.10 -16.97
C LYS A 50 25.10 -7.45 -17.03
N VAL A 51 25.61 -7.95 -15.91
CA VAL A 51 26.39 -9.20 -15.83
C VAL A 51 25.54 -10.39 -15.37
N ALA A 52 24.45 -10.16 -14.64
CA ALA A 52 23.56 -11.21 -14.17
C ALA A 52 22.09 -10.92 -14.55
N GLY A 53 21.53 -11.78 -15.39
CA GLY A 53 20.29 -11.54 -16.15
C GLY A 53 18.97 -11.34 -15.39
N LYS A 54 18.96 -11.20 -14.06
CA LYS A 54 17.72 -10.92 -13.28
C LYS A 54 18.00 -10.07 -12.04
N ALA A 55 17.84 -8.75 -12.16
CA ALA A 55 18.06 -7.79 -11.06
C ALA A 55 17.25 -8.09 -9.78
N ALA A 56 16.05 -8.68 -9.92
CA ALA A 56 15.23 -9.08 -8.77
C ALA A 56 15.84 -10.27 -8.01
N ASP A 57 16.48 -11.21 -8.71
CA ASP A 57 17.12 -12.38 -8.11
C ASP A 57 18.47 -12.01 -7.48
N ILE A 58 19.17 -11.02 -8.04
CA ILE A 58 20.38 -10.46 -7.42
C ILE A 58 20.05 -9.78 -6.09
N TYR A 59 18.97 -9.00 -6.01
CA TYR A 59 18.60 -8.30 -4.75
C TYR A 59 17.99 -9.23 -3.69
N SER A 60 17.55 -10.43 -4.07
CA SER A 60 16.83 -11.36 -3.16
C SER A 60 17.45 -12.74 -2.98
N GLY A 61 18.47 -13.08 -3.75
CA GLY A 61 19.29 -14.27 -3.55
C GLY A 61 20.31 -14.10 -2.42
N SER A 62 21.05 -15.17 -2.11
CA SER A 62 22.10 -15.19 -1.09
C SER A 62 23.13 -14.08 -1.28
N ILE A 63 23.50 -13.79 -2.53
CA ILE A 63 24.44 -12.71 -2.90
C ILE A 63 23.84 -11.34 -2.55
N GLY A 64 22.56 -11.09 -2.85
CA GLY A 64 21.87 -9.85 -2.49
C GLY A 64 21.76 -9.62 -1.00
N THR A 65 21.45 -10.67 -0.24
CA THR A 65 21.43 -10.63 1.22
C THR A 65 22.83 -10.30 1.78
N ALA A 66 23.90 -10.90 1.23
CA ALA A 66 25.27 -10.58 1.63
C ALA A 66 25.62 -9.11 1.34
N VAL A 67 25.31 -8.60 0.14
CA VAL A 67 25.55 -7.18 -0.22
C VAL A 67 24.74 -6.22 0.65
N LYS A 68 23.49 -6.55 0.99
CA LYS A 68 22.65 -5.77 1.92
C LYS A 68 23.26 -5.70 3.31
N ASN A 69 23.74 -6.83 3.82
CA ASN A 69 24.33 -6.91 5.16
C ASN A 69 25.72 -6.23 5.23
N LEU A 70 26.36 -5.96 4.08
CA LEU A 70 27.59 -5.16 4.00
C LEU A 70 27.35 -3.65 4.05
N ILE A 71 26.11 -3.17 3.89
CA ILE A 71 25.79 -1.77 4.12
C ILE A 71 25.89 -1.54 5.64
N PRO A 72 26.80 -0.66 6.10
CA PRO A 72 27.09 -0.52 7.52
C PRO A 72 25.82 -0.25 8.31
N SER A 73 25.72 -0.89 9.48
CA SER A 73 24.62 -0.74 10.42
C SER A 73 24.42 0.73 10.73
N SER A 74 23.36 1.32 10.19
CA SER A 74 23.08 2.74 10.38
C SER A 74 22.47 3.05 11.75
N ASP A 75 22.10 2.05 12.55
CA ASP A 75 21.69 2.18 13.96
C ASP A 75 21.93 0.87 14.75
N GLU A 76 21.73 0.89 16.08
CA GLU A 76 21.90 -0.24 17.01
C GLU A 76 20.87 -1.36 16.85
N ASN A 77 19.72 -1.07 16.22
CA ASN A 77 18.62 -2.00 16.01
C ASN A 77 18.70 -2.69 14.64
N ALA A 78 19.72 -2.41 13.82
CA ALA A 78 19.89 -3.15 12.58
C ALA A 78 20.19 -4.63 12.89
N ARG A 79 19.56 -5.52 12.12
CA ARG A 79 19.76 -6.96 12.25
C ARG A 79 20.01 -7.56 10.86
N PRO A 80 20.89 -8.57 10.74
CA PRO A 80 21.08 -9.27 9.47
C PRO A 80 19.75 -9.86 8.96
N SER A 81 19.50 -9.67 7.66
CA SER A 81 18.35 -10.28 6.98
C SER A 81 18.54 -11.78 6.83
N PHE A 82 17.48 -12.56 6.98
CA PHE A 82 17.47 -13.98 6.66
C PHE A 82 17.43 -14.20 5.13
N LYS A 83 17.86 -15.39 4.68
CA LYS A 83 17.84 -15.76 3.26
C LYS A 83 16.42 -15.66 2.69
N GLY A 84 16.29 -14.96 1.55
CA GLY A 84 15.03 -14.77 0.83
C GLY A 84 14.20 -13.54 1.24
N GLU A 85 14.55 -12.86 2.34
CA GLU A 85 13.86 -11.65 2.77
C GLU A 85 14.16 -10.46 1.84
N LYS A 86 13.11 -9.72 1.47
CA LYS A 86 13.22 -8.54 0.58
C LYS A 86 12.79 -7.27 1.29
N HIS A 87 13.46 -6.95 2.39
CA HIS A 87 13.14 -5.75 3.17
C HIS A 87 13.45 -4.45 2.45
N ALA A 88 12.59 -3.47 2.71
CA ALA A 88 12.62 -2.17 2.10
C ALA A 88 13.70 -1.29 2.75
N VAL A 89 14.15 -0.27 2.02
CA VAL A 89 15.02 0.76 2.58
C VAL A 89 14.13 1.85 3.18
N LEU A 90 14.38 2.20 4.44
CA LEU A 90 13.69 3.24 5.21
C LEU A 90 14.66 4.38 5.54
N GLN A 91 14.12 5.57 5.78
CA GLN A 91 14.85 6.69 6.36
C GLN A 91 14.75 6.60 7.88
N LEU A 92 15.87 6.42 8.56
CA LEU A 92 15.93 6.19 10.00
C LEU A 92 15.82 7.50 10.80
N PRO A 93 15.58 7.44 12.13
CA PRO A 93 15.49 8.63 12.98
C PRO A 93 16.75 9.52 12.94
N ASN A 94 17.92 8.93 12.69
CA ASN A 94 19.18 9.67 12.52
C ASN A 94 19.38 10.27 11.11
N GLY A 95 18.32 10.29 10.28
CA GLY A 95 18.33 10.83 8.92
C GLY A 95 19.02 9.95 7.88
N LYS A 96 19.73 8.88 8.28
CA LYS A 96 20.41 7.96 7.35
C LYS A 96 19.42 6.96 6.77
N MET A 97 19.74 6.42 5.59
CA MET A 97 18.97 5.31 5.03
C MET A 97 19.42 3.99 5.68
N GLY A 98 18.47 3.08 5.90
CA GLY A 98 18.74 1.75 6.45
C GLY A 98 17.74 0.72 5.96
N ILE A 99 18.12 -0.56 5.99
CA ILE A 99 17.23 -1.66 5.60
C ILE A 99 16.30 -1.99 6.77
N ALA A 100 14.99 -2.05 6.52
CA ALA A 100 13.98 -2.42 7.51
C ALA A 100 14.22 -3.82 8.10
N ASN A 101 13.77 -4.06 9.33
CA ASN A 101 13.79 -5.41 9.91
C ASN A 101 12.52 -6.21 9.58
N TRP A 102 11.41 -5.54 9.28
CA TRP A 102 10.10 -6.18 9.10
C TRP A 102 9.36 -5.69 7.85
N THR A 103 9.56 -4.44 7.43
CA THR A 103 8.91 -3.92 6.22
C THR A 103 9.44 -4.58 4.94
N GLY A 104 8.77 -5.61 4.46
CA GLY A 104 8.96 -6.19 3.13
C GLY A 104 8.45 -7.63 3.04
N PRO A 105 8.35 -8.20 1.84
CA PRO A 105 7.86 -9.56 1.68
C PRO A 105 8.90 -10.60 2.09
N GLY A 106 8.41 -11.77 2.50
CA GLY A 106 9.22 -12.96 2.80
C GLY A 106 9.83 -12.97 4.20
N THR A 107 9.38 -12.07 5.10
CA THR A 107 9.85 -12.01 6.49
C THR A 107 9.72 -13.35 7.20
N GLN A 108 10.80 -13.84 7.82
CA GLN A 108 10.81 -15.05 8.63
C GLN A 108 10.35 -14.73 10.07
N VAL A 109 9.05 -14.49 10.21
CA VAL A 109 8.40 -13.91 11.41
C VAL A 109 8.78 -14.64 12.70
N VAL A 110 8.66 -15.97 12.73
CA VAL A 110 8.98 -16.78 13.93
C VAL A 110 10.45 -16.64 14.33
N LYS A 111 11.38 -16.69 13.36
CA LYS A 111 12.82 -16.59 13.66
C LYS A 111 13.19 -15.21 14.18
N ARG A 112 12.61 -14.15 13.61
CA ARG A 112 12.81 -12.77 14.06
C ARG A 112 12.22 -12.53 15.45
N ALA A 113 11.04 -13.08 15.72
CA ALA A 113 10.42 -13.03 17.04
C ALA A 113 11.29 -13.74 18.10
N LYS A 114 11.80 -14.95 17.81
CA LYS A 114 12.74 -15.67 18.70
C LYS A 114 14.04 -14.91 18.95
N ARG A 115 14.54 -14.18 17.96
CA ARG A 115 15.75 -13.34 18.08
C ARG A 115 15.49 -12.02 18.82
N GLY A 116 14.23 -11.62 19.04
CA GLY A 116 13.87 -10.36 19.68
C GLY A 116 14.09 -9.14 18.78
N ASP A 117 13.96 -9.29 17.46
CA ASP A 117 14.15 -8.21 16.50
C ASP A 117 13.07 -7.12 16.67
N LYS A 118 13.49 -5.88 16.93
CA LYS A 118 12.59 -4.72 17.01
C LYS A 118 12.46 -4.03 15.65
N GLY A 119 11.37 -3.29 15.44
CA GLY A 119 11.24 -2.39 14.30
C GLY A 119 12.22 -1.22 14.41
N ARG A 120 12.86 -0.82 13.30
CA ARG A 120 13.84 0.28 13.27
C ARG A 120 13.19 1.68 13.22
N THR A 121 11.94 1.76 12.79
CA THR A 121 11.11 2.98 12.77
C THR A 121 9.68 2.66 13.22
N ALA A 122 8.84 3.67 13.42
CA ALA A 122 7.43 3.45 13.72
C ALA A 122 6.69 2.66 12.62
N THR A 123 6.98 2.97 11.34
CA THR A 123 6.47 2.20 10.18
C THR A 123 6.92 0.74 10.26
N ASP A 124 8.19 0.49 10.56
CA ASP A 124 8.74 -0.87 10.66
C ASP A 124 8.13 -1.64 11.84
N GLY A 125 7.87 -0.97 12.96
CA GLY A 125 7.16 -1.56 14.11
C GLY A 125 5.70 -1.92 13.80
N VAL A 126 5.01 -1.13 12.98
CA VAL A 126 3.67 -1.49 12.48
C VAL A 126 3.75 -2.66 11.50
N SER A 127 4.76 -2.71 10.63
CA SER A 127 5.01 -3.87 9.76
C SER A 127 5.27 -5.15 10.56
N MET A 128 6.08 -5.08 11.62
CA MET A 128 6.30 -6.18 12.55
C MET A 128 4.98 -6.72 13.11
N ARG A 129 4.13 -5.82 13.59
CA ARG A 129 2.82 -6.20 14.12
C ARG A 129 1.93 -6.85 13.05
N HIS A 130 1.94 -6.32 11.83
CA HIS A 130 1.20 -6.88 10.70
C HIS A 130 1.67 -8.29 10.37
N ASP A 131 2.97 -8.50 10.21
CA ASP A 131 3.57 -9.81 9.91
C ASP A 131 3.25 -10.85 10.99
N ILE A 132 3.28 -10.46 12.28
CA ILE A 132 2.89 -11.31 13.40
C ILE A 132 1.40 -11.64 13.39
N ASP A 133 0.54 -10.63 13.25
CA ASP A 133 -0.92 -10.82 13.18
C ASP A 133 -1.29 -11.71 11.97
N PHE A 134 -0.58 -11.56 10.85
CA PHE A 134 -0.74 -12.35 9.64
C PHE A 134 -0.32 -13.80 9.83
N THR A 135 0.83 -14.02 10.47
CA THR A 135 1.34 -15.37 10.78
C THR A 135 0.36 -16.08 11.71
N LEU A 136 -0.06 -15.43 12.80
CA LEU A 136 -1.05 -15.99 13.74
C LEU A 136 -2.41 -16.30 13.08
N ALA A 137 -2.77 -15.61 12.01
CA ALA A 137 -4.00 -15.91 11.26
C ALA A 137 -3.94 -17.25 10.52
N ALA A 138 -2.74 -17.80 10.24
CA ALA A 138 -2.58 -19.11 9.60
C ALA A 138 -3.10 -20.26 10.46
N ASP A 139 -3.11 -20.08 11.78
CA ASP A 139 -3.61 -21.03 12.78
C ASP A 139 -5.14 -20.92 13.03
N ALA A 140 -5.87 -20.24 12.14
CA ALA A 140 -7.32 -20.17 12.26
C ALA A 140 -7.98 -21.53 12.00
N PRO A 141 -9.10 -21.87 12.65
CA PRO A 141 -9.73 -23.18 12.49
C PRO A 141 -10.35 -23.38 11.10
N THR A 142 -10.64 -22.30 10.38
CA THR A 142 -11.20 -22.37 9.03
C THR A 142 -10.59 -21.31 8.11
N LYS A 143 -10.61 -21.59 6.81
CA LYS A 143 -10.15 -20.64 5.78
C LYS A 143 -10.91 -19.32 5.82
N LYS A 144 -12.22 -19.38 6.10
CA LYS A 144 -13.08 -18.19 6.24
C LYS A 144 -12.65 -17.30 7.41
N GLU A 145 -12.27 -17.91 8.53
CA GLU A 145 -11.77 -17.18 9.70
C GLU A 145 -10.38 -16.63 9.47
N GLN A 146 -9.47 -17.39 8.85
CA GLN A 146 -8.16 -16.90 8.42
C GLN A 146 -8.30 -15.63 7.58
N LEU A 147 -9.15 -15.65 6.55
CA LEU A 147 -9.37 -14.50 5.67
C LEU A 147 -9.89 -13.28 6.42
N LYS A 148 -10.75 -13.49 7.42
CA LYS A 148 -11.24 -12.42 8.29
C LYS A 148 -10.11 -11.82 9.14
N LEU A 149 -9.27 -12.67 9.75
CA LEU A 149 -8.14 -12.23 10.58
C LEU A 149 -7.07 -11.50 9.77
N VAL A 150 -6.72 -12.04 8.59
CA VAL A 150 -5.83 -11.38 7.61
C VAL A 150 -6.35 -9.99 7.26
N ARG A 151 -7.65 -9.88 6.98
CA ARG A 151 -8.24 -8.58 6.65
C ARG A 151 -8.18 -7.59 7.83
N GLN A 152 -8.42 -8.08 9.04
CA GLN A 152 -8.29 -7.26 10.25
C GLN A 152 -6.84 -6.78 10.47
N ALA A 153 -5.84 -7.60 10.15
CA ALA A 153 -4.44 -7.21 10.19
C ALA A 153 -4.13 -6.10 9.19
N ASP A 154 -4.58 -6.24 7.93
CA ASP A 154 -4.41 -5.22 6.89
C ASP A 154 -5.05 -3.88 7.27
N GLU A 155 -6.30 -3.91 7.77
CA GLU A 155 -7.03 -2.72 8.20
C GLU A 155 -6.36 -2.05 9.41
N ARG A 156 -5.89 -2.85 10.38
CA ARG A 156 -5.11 -2.34 11.52
C ARG A 156 -3.84 -1.64 11.04
N MET A 157 -3.10 -2.24 10.12
CA MET A 157 -1.88 -1.63 9.57
C MET A 157 -2.19 -0.29 8.89
N ILE A 158 -3.23 -0.21 8.06
CA ILE A 158 -3.64 1.06 7.42
C ILE A 158 -3.97 2.12 8.47
N ASN A 159 -4.73 1.75 9.51
CA ASN A 159 -5.11 2.67 10.58
C ASN A 159 -3.91 3.14 11.40
N SER A 160 -2.99 2.23 11.74
CA SER A 160 -1.74 2.59 12.43
C SER A 160 -0.86 3.49 11.58
N MET A 161 -0.74 3.25 10.28
CA MET A 161 -0.01 4.13 9.37
C MET A 161 -0.64 5.52 9.26
N ASN A 162 -1.97 5.61 9.27
CA ASN A 162 -2.69 6.89 9.30
C ASN A 162 -2.49 7.63 10.63
N LYS A 163 -2.39 6.91 11.75
CA LYS A 163 -2.04 7.48 13.04
C LYS A 163 -0.60 8.02 13.03
N ILE A 164 0.38 7.22 12.60
CA ILE A 164 1.78 7.65 12.46
C ILE A 164 1.88 8.91 11.58
N ALA A 165 1.14 8.96 10.47
CA ALA A 165 1.12 10.12 9.58
C ALA A 165 0.55 11.38 10.23
N ARG A 166 -0.50 11.23 11.05
CA ARG A 166 -1.11 12.34 11.78
C ARG A 166 -0.20 12.86 12.87
N ASP A 167 0.41 11.94 13.62
CA ASP A 167 1.27 12.24 14.76
C ASP A 167 2.70 12.63 14.31
N LYS A 168 2.97 12.60 13.01
CA LYS A 168 4.30 12.81 12.41
C LYS A 168 5.39 11.94 13.05
N ALA A 169 5.03 10.74 13.50
CA ALA A 169 5.91 9.84 14.25
C ALA A 169 6.93 9.09 13.35
N ASP A 170 6.90 9.33 12.03
CA ASP A 170 7.85 8.78 11.07
C ASP A 170 7.91 9.69 9.81
N THR A 171 8.88 9.45 8.94
CA THR A 171 9.06 10.21 7.70
C THR A 171 7.93 9.93 6.70
N LYS A 172 7.55 10.95 5.92
CA LYS A 172 6.54 10.81 4.84
C LYS A 172 6.92 9.68 3.86
N PHE A 173 8.21 9.49 3.62
CA PHE A 173 8.75 8.42 2.78
C PHE A 173 8.43 7.03 3.34
N ASN A 174 8.78 6.76 4.60
CA ASN A 174 8.52 5.47 5.25
C ASN A 174 7.02 5.15 5.30
N ILE A 175 6.23 6.13 5.73
CA ILE A 175 4.77 6.00 5.81
C ILE A 175 4.18 5.65 4.44
N ALA A 176 4.60 6.36 3.39
CA ALA A 176 4.11 6.11 2.04
C ALA A 176 4.48 4.71 1.56
N LEU A 177 5.69 4.23 1.87
CA LEU A 177 6.17 2.90 1.51
C LEU A 177 5.35 1.80 2.18
N GLY A 178 5.18 1.85 3.50
CA GLY A 178 4.40 0.87 4.25
C GLY A 178 2.90 0.90 3.91
N ARG A 179 2.32 2.10 3.74
CA ARG A 179 0.88 2.26 3.54
C ARG A 179 0.41 1.90 2.13
N ARG A 180 1.13 2.31 1.08
CA ARG A 180 0.66 2.21 -0.31
C ARG A 180 0.48 0.76 -0.77
N ALA A 181 1.39 -0.14 -0.40
CA ALA A 181 1.31 -1.54 -0.80
C ALA A 181 0.06 -2.22 -0.24
N ILE A 182 -0.22 -2.02 1.05
CA ILE A 182 -1.39 -2.62 1.72
C ILE A 182 -2.69 -1.97 1.24
N GLN A 183 -2.74 -0.65 1.07
CA GLN A 183 -3.91 0.02 0.49
C GLN A 183 -4.21 -0.49 -0.93
N ALA A 184 -3.18 -0.65 -1.76
CA ALA A 184 -3.34 -1.18 -3.12
C ALA A 184 -3.88 -2.63 -3.10
N LYS A 185 -3.35 -3.48 -2.22
CA LYS A 185 -3.87 -4.85 -2.00
C LYS A 185 -5.35 -4.81 -1.62
N VAL A 186 -5.69 -4.10 -0.55
CA VAL A 186 -7.05 -3.98 -0.02
C VAL A 186 -8.02 -3.45 -1.07
N MET A 187 -7.61 -2.44 -1.85
CA MET A 187 -8.42 -1.86 -2.92
C MET A 187 -8.62 -2.86 -4.06
N ALA A 188 -7.58 -3.57 -4.49
CA ALA A 188 -7.67 -4.57 -5.55
C ALA A 188 -8.57 -5.76 -5.15
N GLU A 189 -8.52 -6.18 -3.88
CA GLU A 189 -9.43 -7.18 -3.32
C GLU A 189 -10.88 -6.69 -3.31
N ASN A 190 -11.12 -5.46 -2.85
CA ASN A 190 -12.48 -4.89 -2.81
C ASN A 190 -13.06 -4.69 -4.21
N ALA A 191 -12.21 -4.43 -5.21
CA ALA A 191 -12.60 -4.31 -6.60
C ALA A 191 -12.82 -5.66 -7.30
N GLY A 192 -12.54 -6.79 -6.63
CA GLY A 192 -12.59 -8.13 -7.22
C GLY A 192 -11.50 -8.39 -8.27
N ILE A 193 -10.49 -7.50 -8.37
CA ILE A 193 -9.34 -7.68 -9.27
C ILE A 193 -8.39 -8.72 -8.70
N LEU A 194 -8.31 -8.78 -7.37
CA LEU A 194 -7.43 -9.65 -6.61
C LEU A 194 -8.27 -10.56 -5.73
N SER A 195 -7.98 -11.85 -5.76
CA SER A 195 -8.66 -12.79 -4.87
C SER A 195 -8.03 -12.77 -3.49
N ARG A 196 -8.86 -12.73 -2.44
CA ARG A 196 -8.43 -12.59 -1.03
C ARG A 196 -7.64 -13.81 -0.54
N ASP A 197 -7.92 -14.98 -1.10
CA ASP A 197 -7.26 -16.25 -0.78
C ASP A 197 -5.80 -16.30 -1.19
N LYS A 198 -5.40 -15.62 -2.28
CA LYS A 198 -4.04 -15.63 -2.82
C LYS A 198 -2.99 -15.09 -1.85
N PHE A 199 -3.39 -14.23 -0.91
CA PHE A 199 -2.45 -13.62 0.03
C PHE A 199 -2.42 -14.36 1.35
N ALA A 200 -3.52 -14.97 1.77
CA ALA A 200 -3.67 -15.57 3.10
C ALA A 200 -2.77 -16.79 3.35
N GLY A 201 -2.12 -17.37 2.34
CA GLY A 201 -1.32 -18.58 2.48
C GLY A 201 -2.17 -19.84 2.72
N ALA A 202 -1.54 -20.95 3.10
CA ALA A 202 -2.26 -22.13 3.56
C ALA A 202 -2.75 -21.95 5.01
N LEU A 203 -3.65 -22.81 5.48
CA LEU A 203 -3.83 -23.00 6.91
C LEU A 203 -2.63 -23.79 7.42
N GLU A 204 -2.03 -23.33 8.50
CA GLU A 204 -0.83 -23.94 9.08
C GLU A 204 -1.04 -24.07 10.58
N ASN A 205 -0.75 -25.24 11.13
CA ASN A 205 -0.74 -25.43 12.58
C ASN A 205 0.57 -24.87 13.13
N ILE A 206 0.47 -23.78 13.87
CA ILE A 206 1.64 -23.14 14.49
C ILE A 206 1.89 -23.84 15.82
N SER A 207 3.13 -24.29 16.05
CA SER A 207 3.48 -24.90 17.33
C SER A 207 3.15 -23.97 18.50
N ASP A 208 2.70 -24.52 19.63
CA ASP A 208 2.33 -23.71 20.80
C ASP A 208 3.48 -22.82 21.29
N GLY A 209 4.73 -23.33 21.20
CA GLY A 209 5.93 -22.56 21.51
C GLY A 209 6.10 -21.34 20.59
N ASP A 210 5.98 -21.52 19.28
CA ASP A 210 6.10 -20.42 18.32
C ASP A 210 4.94 -19.43 18.48
N LYS A 211 3.73 -19.92 18.73
CA LYS A 211 2.54 -19.10 18.99
C LYS A 211 2.74 -18.21 20.22
N MET A 212 3.29 -18.75 21.30
CA MET A 212 3.63 -17.97 22.49
C MET A 212 4.70 -16.93 22.20
N THR A 213 5.77 -17.28 21.48
CA THR A 213 6.80 -16.31 21.05
C THR A 213 6.21 -15.19 20.20
N LEU A 214 5.32 -15.52 19.26
CA LEU A 214 4.64 -14.53 18.42
C LEU A 214 3.73 -13.62 19.25
N LEU A 215 2.98 -14.16 20.21
CA LEU A 215 2.11 -13.37 21.10
C LEU A 215 2.91 -12.44 22.03
N GLU A 216 4.09 -12.86 22.47
CA GLU A 216 4.99 -12.01 23.24
C GLU A 216 5.55 -10.86 22.39
N ALA A 217 6.12 -11.17 21.22
CA ALA A 217 6.64 -10.18 20.28
C ALA A 217 5.54 -9.19 19.83
N ARG A 218 4.30 -9.68 19.69
CA ARG A 218 3.11 -8.87 19.41
C ARG A 218 2.88 -7.79 20.47
N GLY A 219 3.15 -8.08 21.74
CA GLY A 219 3.02 -7.15 22.86
C GLY A 219 4.10 -6.07 22.85
N GLN A 220 5.32 -6.43 22.44
CA GLN A 220 6.48 -5.52 22.37
C GLN A 220 6.34 -4.45 21.27
N SER A 221 5.48 -4.67 20.27
CA SER A 221 5.34 -3.75 19.14
C SER A 221 4.73 -2.39 19.47
N GLY A 222 4.28 -2.13 20.70
CA GLY A 222 3.71 -0.85 21.13
C GLY A 222 2.40 -0.42 20.44
N TYR A 223 1.90 -1.21 19.49
CA TYR A 223 0.71 -0.92 18.67
C TYR A 223 -0.46 -1.88 18.94
N GLY A 224 -0.47 -2.58 20.09
CA GLY A 224 -1.63 -3.35 20.54
C GLY A 224 -1.74 -3.44 22.06
N MET A 225 -2.85 -4.01 22.52
CA MET A 225 -3.11 -4.25 23.95
C MET A 225 -1.95 -5.02 24.58
N LEU A 226 -1.49 -4.53 25.73
CA LEU A 226 -0.41 -5.17 26.48
C LEU A 226 -0.82 -6.59 26.89
N PRO A 227 0.11 -7.52 27.11
CA PRO A 227 -0.19 -8.87 27.60
C PRO A 227 -1.09 -8.85 28.85
N ALA A 228 -0.86 -7.89 29.76
CA ALA A 228 -1.70 -7.66 30.92
C ALA A 228 -3.15 -7.28 30.57
N ASP A 229 -3.36 -6.51 29.49
CA ASP A 229 -4.70 -6.13 29.02
C ASP A 229 -5.41 -7.29 28.34
N VAL A 230 -4.68 -8.13 27.61
CA VAL A 230 -5.20 -9.38 27.05
C VAL A 230 -5.62 -10.34 28.17
N LEU A 231 -4.79 -10.47 29.21
CA LEU A 231 -5.09 -11.27 30.40
C LEU A 231 -6.33 -10.73 31.13
N LYS A 232 -6.40 -9.43 31.40
CA LYS A 232 -7.57 -8.77 32.01
C LYS A 232 -8.83 -8.99 31.18
N MET A 233 -8.73 -8.95 29.85
CA MET A 233 -9.87 -9.18 28.96
C MET A 233 -10.35 -10.64 29.01
N ASN A 234 -9.42 -11.60 29.06
CA ASN A 234 -9.73 -13.02 29.20
C ASN A 234 -10.35 -13.33 30.57
N MET A 235 -9.81 -12.77 31.65
CA MET A 235 -10.40 -12.87 32.99
C MET A 235 -11.81 -12.28 33.03
N ARG A 236 -12.04 -11.11 32.43
CA ARG A 236 -13.40 -10.52 32.31
C ARG A 236 -14.36 -11.42 31.54
N LYS A 237 -13.91 -12.08 30.46
CA LYS A 237 -14.75 -13.02 29.69
C LYS A 237 -15.09 -14.26 30.52
N MET A 238 -14.15 -14.81 31.28
CA MET A 238 -14.40 -15.93 32.20
C MET A 238 -15.38 -15.54 33.30
N MET A 239 -15.18 -14.38 33.95
CA MET A 239 -16.11 -13.88 34.97
C MET A 239 -17.52 -13.64 34.41
N LYS A 240 -17.66 -13.16 33.17
CA LYS A 240 -18.98 -12.98 32.52
C LYS A 240 -19.65 -14.30 32.16
N LYS A 241 -18.90 -15.34 31.79
CA LYS A 241 -19.45 -16.70 31.59
C LYS A 241 -19.93 -17.28 32.93
N ASN A 242 -19.15 -17.13 34.00
CA ASN A 242 -19.53 -17.63 35.31
C ASN A 242 -20.72 -16.87 35.92
N LYS A 243 -20.84 -15.54 35.69
CA LYS A 243 -22.03 -14.77 36.10
C LYS A 243 -23.33 -15.17 35.38
N LYS A 244 -23.26 -15.84 34.23
CA LYS A 244 -24.44 -16.38 33.53
C LYS A 244 -24.78 -17.82 33.94
N GLY A 245 -23.90 -18.49 34.69
CA GLY A 245 -24.05 -19.90 35.08
C GLY A 245 -24.65 -20.13 36.46
N GLY A 246 -24.90 -19.10 37.26
CA GLY A 246 -25.49 -19.28 38.58
C GLY A 246 -25.66 -17.95 39.28
N ALA A 247 -26.91 -17.52 39.38
CA ALA A 247 -27.31 -16.63 40.45
C ALA A 247 -27.05 -17.37 41.76
N LEU A 248 -25.85 -17.22 42.33
CA LEU A 248 -25.66 -17.41 43.75
C LEU A 248 -26.46 -16.27 44.39
N SER A 249 -27.70 -16.56 44.74
CA SER A 249 -28.55 -15.68 45.52
C SER A 249 -27.92 -15.53 46.90
N LEU A 250 -27.03 -14.56 47.06
CA LEU A 250 -26.76 -13.99 48.36
C LEU A 250 -28.02 -13.21 48.75
N ALA A 251 -28.90 -13.90 49.46
CA ALA A 251 -30.02 -13.30 50.15
C ALA A 251 -29.47 -12.34 51.20
N GLY A 252 -29.83 -11.05 51.10
CA GLY A 252 -29.61 -10.07 52.16
C GLY A 252 -28.96 -8.79 51.65
N GLY A 253 -29.78 -7.74 51.46
CA GLY A 253 -29.29 -6.37 51.34
C GLY A 253 -29.88 -5.61 50.15
N SER A 254 -31.15 -5.22 50.27
CA SER A 254 -31.76 -4.19 49.43
C SER A 254 -31.04 -2.85 49.62
N LEU A 255 -30.30 -2.40 48.61
CA LEU A 255 -29.89 -1.00 48.49
C LEU A 255 -30.47 -0.44 47.19
N SER A 256 -31.62 0.20 47.32
CA SER A 256 -32.24 0.99 46.26
C SER A 256 -31.47 2.30 46.10
N LEU A 257 -30.69 2.42 45.02
CA LEU A 257 -30.14 3.70 44.59
C LEU A 257 -30.97 4.24 43.43
N ALA A 258 -32.02 4.96 43.80
CA ALA A 258 -32.75 5.84 42.89
C ALA A 258 -31.85 7.03 42.52
N GLY A 259 -31.60 7.24 41.22
CA GLY A 259 -30.69 8.29 40.80
C GLY A 259 -30.70 8.57 39.30
N GLN A 260 -31.66 9.40 38.89
CA GLN A 260 -31.57 10.37 37.79
C GLN A 260 -31.34 9.84 36.36
N GLY A 261 -32.44 9.78 35.61
CA GLY A 261 -32.43 9.86 34.15
C GLY A 261 -31.96 11.24 33.67
N LYS A 262 -30.87 11.27 32.89
CA LYS A 262 -30.55 12.39 31.99
C LYS A 262 -30.92 12.00 30.56
N LYS A 263 -31.91 12.71 30.02
CA LYS A 263 -32.40 12.63 28.65
C LYS A 263 -31.26 12.87 27.65
N GLY A 264 -31.23 12.06 26.60
CA GLY A 264 -30.21 12.05 25.57
C GLY A 264 -30.14 13.35 24.76
N GLY A 265 -28.97 13.99 24.81
CA GLY A 265 -28.53 14.92 23.78
C GLY A 265 -27.93 14.14 22.61
N SER A 266 -28.55 14.26 21.43
CA SER A 266 -28.01 13.74 20.19
C SER A 266 -26.72 14.50 19.83
N LEU A 267 -25.59 13.81 19.99
CA LEU A 267 -24.26 14.29 19.62
C LEU A 267 -24.22 14.50 18.09
N LYS A 268 -24.44 15.74 17.63
CA LYS A 268 -24.25 16.11 16.22
C LYS A 268 -22.77 16.07 15.89
N LEU A 269 -22.33 14.95 15.31
CA LEU A 269 -20.96 14.73 14.83
C LEU A 269 -20.72 15.56 13.54
N ALA A 270 -20.47 16.86 13.69
CA ALA A 270 -20.29 17.80 12.58
C ALA A 270 -19.04 17.55 11.69
N GLY A 271 -18.22 16.54 12.00
CA GLY A 271 -16.96 16.25 11.28
C GLY A 271 -16.97 15.07 10.30
N GLY A 272 -18.04 14.25 10.23
CA GLY A 272 -18.01 12.97 9.51
C GLY A 272 -18.10 13.06 7.98
N ALA A 273 -18.86 14.03 7.45
CA ALA A 273 -19.17 14.09 6.03
C ALA A 273 -17.98 14.55 5.15
N VAL A 274 -17.11 15.41 5.69
CA VAL A 274 -15.93 15.94 4.96
C VAL A 274 -14.86 14.84 4.76
N GLY A 275 -14.72 13.94 5.73
CA GLY A 275 -13.78 12.81 5.65
C GLY A 275 -14.17 11.77 4.60
N LEU A 276 -15.44 11.41 4.49
CA LEU A 276 -15.92 10.43 3.50
C LEU A 276 -15.79 10.94 2.07
N MET A 277 -16.03 12.24 1.86
CA MET A 277 -15.95 12.88 0.55
C MET A 277 -14.53 12.94 -0.02
N SER A 278 -13.53 13.22 0.83
CA SER A 278 -12.12 13.23 0.42
C SER A 278 -11.60 11.84 0.05
N ILE A 279 -11.98 10.81 0.82
CA ILE A 279 -11.66 9.41 0.54
C ILE A 279 -12.32 8.95 -0.77
N PHE A 280 -13.61 9.27 -0.95
CA PHE A 280 -14.35 8.94 -2.17
C PHE A 280 -13.68 9.50 -3.43
N TRP A 281 -13.32 10.78 -3.40
CA TRP A 281 -12.66 11.45 -4.53
C TRP A 281 -11.28 10.85 -4.82
N TRP A 282 -10.51 10.51 -3.78
CA TRP A 282 -9.22 9.85 -3.96
C TRP A 282 -9.36 8.48 -4.64
N VAL A 283 -10.34 7.66 -4.23
CA VAL A 283 -10.65 6.36 -4.83
C VAL A 283 -11.06 6.50 -6.30
N VAL A 284 -11.92 7.48 -6.61
CA VAL A 284 -12.37 7.74 -7.98
C VAL A 284 -11.22 8.23 -8.87
N LYS A 285 -10.36 9.16 -8.41
CA LYS A 285 -9.16 9.60 -9.16
C LYS A 285 -8.24 8.42 -9.45
N GLY A 286 -7.98 7.58 -8.46
CA GLY A 286 -7.10 6.42 -8.57
C GLY A 286 -7.63 5.40 -9.59
N ALA A 287 -8.92 5.05 -9.51
CA ALA A 287 -9.56 4.12 -10.44
C ALA A 287 -9.53 4.65 -11.88
N ILE A 288 -9.82 5.93 -12.08
CA ILE A 288 -9.78 6.56 -13.40
C ILE A 288 -8.35 6.55 -13.96
N ALA A 289 -7.35 6.96 -13.19
CA ALA A 289 -5.95 6.99 -13.63
C ALA A 289 -5.42 5.60 -14.04
N LEU A 290 -5.72 4.56 -13.24
CA LEU A 290 -5.34 3.19 -13.57
C LEU A 290 -6.02 2.67 -14.84
N SER A 291 -7.31 3.01 -15.04
CA SER A 291 -8.05 2.62 -16.24
C SER A 291 -7.47 3.24 -17.52
N LYS A 292 -7.04 4.51 -17.48
CA LYS A 292 -6.42 5.20 -18.62
C LYS A 292 -5.18 4.46 -19.12
N LYS A 293 -4.26 4.16 -18.20
CA LYS A 293 -2.98 3.52 -18.53
C LYS A 293 -3.16 2.10 -19.07
N ALA A 294 -4.13 1.36 -18.54
CA ALA A 294 -4.44 0.01 -19.01
C ALA A 294 -5.10 0.01 -20.40
N ILE A 295 -6.03 0.92 -20.66
CA ILE A 295 -6.72 1.05 -21.96
C ILE A 295 -5.75 1.52 -23.04
N ALA A 296 -4.94 2.54 -22.77
CA ALA A 296 -3.94 3.05 -23.69
C ALA A 296 -2.95 1.95 -24.12
N ARG A 297 -2.45 1.15 -23.16
CA ARG A 297 -1.55 0.02 -23.45
C ARG A 297 -2.19 -1.08 -24.29
N LYS A 298 -3.43 -1.47 -23.99
CA LYS A 298 -4.14 -2.50 -24.78
C LYS A 298 -4.36 -2.06 -26.23
N ILE A 299 -4.64 -0.78 -26.43
CA ILE A 299 -4.89 -0.23 -27.76
C ILE A 299 -3.59 -0.04 -28.54
N ALA A 300 -2.54 0.46 -27.89
CA ALA A 300 -1.20 0.52 -28.46
C ALA A 300 -0.72 -0.87 -28.91
N ALA A 301 -0.94 -1.92 -28.10
CA ALA A 301 -0.60 -3.29 -28.45
C ALA A 301 -1.40 -3.80 -29.67
N LYS A 302 -2.71 -3.53 -29.75
CA LYS A 302 -3.53 -3.91 -30.91
C LYS A 302 -3.10 -3.18 -32.19
N LEU A 303 -2.75 -1.90 -32.10
CA LEU A 303 -2.27 -1.11 -33.24
C LEU A 303 -0.89 -1.56 -33.70
N ALA A 304 0.03 -1.81 -32.77
CA ALA A 304 1.35 -2.34 -33.07
C ALA A 304 1.26 -3.72 -33.74
N LEU A 305 0.38 -4.60 -33.26
CA LEU A 305 0.13 -5.91 -33.87
C LEU A 305 -0.43 -5.77 -35.29
N ALA A 306 -1.47 -4.95 -35.50
CA ALA A 306 -2.05 -4.74 -36.83
C ALA A 306 -1.06 -4.12 -37.83
N ALA A 307 -0.22 -3.19 -37.38
CA ALA A 307 0.84 -2.62 -38.18
C ALA A 307 1.91 -3.67 -38.53
N ALA A 308 2.37 -4.45 -37.53
CA ALA A 308 3.34 -5.51 -37.72
C ALA A 308 2.83 -6.60 -38.69
N THR A 309 1.56 -7.01 -38.60
CA THR A 309 0.97 -8.02 -39.49
C THR A 309 0.91 -7.55 -40.95
N ARG A 310 0.52 -6.29 -41.21
CA ARG A 310 0.49 -5.73 -42.58
C ARG A 310 1.88 -5.50 -43.17
N LEU A 311 2.86 -5.21 -42.33
CA LEU A 311 4.25 -5.07 -42.75
C LEU A 311 4.88 -6.44 -43.02
N ALA A 312 4.60 -7.43 -42.19
CA ALA A 312 5.05 -8.81 -42.40
C ALA A 312 4.51 -9.38 -43.73
N SER A 313 3.25 -9.10 -44.08
CA SER A 313 2.68 -9.53 -45.36
C SER A 313 3.36 -8.85 -46.56
N LYS A 314 3.75 -7.57 -46.46
CA LYS A 314 4.48 -6.86 -47.54
C LYS A 314 5.95 -7.26 -47.66
N ILE A 315 6.61 -7.59 -46.55
CA ILE A 315 8.04 -7.94 -46.53
C ILE A 315 8.26 -9.38 -47.01
N SER A 316 7.25 -10.25 -46.96
CA SER A 316 7.33 -11.63 -47.46
C SER A 316 7.57 -11.75 -48.98
N GLY A 317 7.50 -10.63 -49.72
CA GLY A 317 7.65 -10.60 -51.18
C GLY A 317 9.08 -10.66 -51.73
N GLU A 318 10.09 -9.97 -51.17
CA GLU A 318 11.23 -9.65 -52.07
C GLU A 318 12.61 -9.28 -51.47
N GLN A 319 12.84 -9.34 -50.15
CA GLN A 319 14.17 -8.93 -49.63
C GLN A 319 14.82 -9.93 -48.66
N LYS A 320 15.86 -10.63 -49.15
CA LYS A 320 16.84 -11.36 -48.34
C LYS A 320 18.14 -10.54 -48.24
N GLY A 321 18.58 -10.19 -47.01
CA GLY A 321 19.90 -9.57 -46.77
C GLY A 321 19.92 -8.48 -45.67
N LYS A 322 21.09 -7.84 -45.47
CA LYS A 322 21.35 -6.78 -44.46
C LYS A 322 20.33 -5.61 -44.49
N GLY A 323 19.69 -5.36 -45.64
CA GLY A 323 18.60 -4.39 -45.78
C GLY A 323 17.37 -4.70 -44.93
N LEU A 324 17.08 -5.98 -44.65
CA LEU A 324 15.93 -6.40 -43.85
C LEU A 324 16.04 -5.94 -42.38
N ALA A 325 17.24 -5.96 -41.81
CA ALA A 325 17.46 -5.52 -40.43
C ALA A 325 17.25 -4.00 -40.30
N GLN A 326 17.78 -3.23 -41.26
CA GLN A 326 17.60 -1.78 -41.29
C GLN A 326 16.14 -1.38 -41.57
N ALA A 327 15.45 -2.11 -42.45
CA ALA A 327 14.02 -1.96 -42.70
C ALA A 327 13.19 -2.26 -41.43
N LYS A 328 13.48 -3.38 -40.74
CA LYS A 328 12.84 -3.71 -39.45
C LYS A 328 13.05 -2.63 -38.39
N ALA A 329 14.26 -2.09 -38.27
CA ALA A 329 14.56 -1.03 -37.31
C ALA A 329 13.81 0.28 -37.63
N LYS A 330 13.79 0.71 -38.91
CA LYS A 330 13.02 1.89 -39.36
C LYS A 330 11.52 1.72 -39.14
N VAL A 331 11.00 0.52 -39.37
CA VAL A 331 9.60 0.16 -39.12
C VAL A 331 9.28 0.20 -37.64
N GLN A 332 10.12 -0.39 -36.79
CA GLN A 332 9.94 -0.35 -35.33
C GLN A 332 9.96 1.09 -34.81
N ALA A 333 10.87 1.93 -35.29
CA ALA A 333 10.93 3.35 -34.93
C ALA A 333 9.67 4.12 -35.36
N SER A 334 9.16 3.88 -36.57
CA SER A 334 7.91 4.49 -37.06
C SER A 334 6.67 4.02 -36.29
N ILE A 335 6.61 2.73 -35.93
CA ILE A 335 5.55 2.18 -35.08
C ILE A 335 5.61 2.84 -33.70
N LYS A 336 6.79 2.90 -33.09
CA LYS A 336 6.98 3.55 -31.78
C LYS A 336 6.52 5.01 -31.81
N LYS A 337 6.98 5.81 -32.79
CA LYS A 337 6.56 7.22 -32.94
C LYS A 337 5.05 7.37 -33.12
N THR A 338 4.42 6.48 -33.87
CA THR A 338 2.96 6.48 -34.07
C THR A 338 2.22 6.12 -32.80
N VAL A 339 2.70 5.12 -32.06
CA VAL A 339 2.16 4.73 -30.76
C VAL A 339 2.27 5.88 -29.76
N ASP A 340 3.44 6.50 -29.65
CA ASP A 340 3.68 7.64 -28.74
C ASP A 340 2.73 8.81 -29.07
N ASN A 341 2.61 9.19 -30.35
CA ASN A 341 1.66 10.23 -30.78
C ASN A 341 0.18 9.88 -30.49
N VAL A 342 -0.20 8.61 -30.60
CA VAL A 342 -1.57 8.16 -30.27
C VAL A 342 -1.78 8.22 -28.75
N VAL A 343 -0.79 7.80 -27.96
CA VAL A 343 -0.83 7.88 -26.50
C VAL A 343 -1.00 9.34 -26.05
N ASP A 344 -0.23 10.28 -26.60
CA ASP A 344 -0.31 11.69 -26.23
C ASP A 344 -1.69 12.30 -26.56
N LYS A 345 -2.24 12.00 -27.74
CA LYS A 345 -3.59 12.46 -28.14
C LYS A 345 -4.70 11.83 -27.30
N VAL A 346 -4.54 10.55 -26.94
CA VAL A 346 -5.46 9.86 -26.04
C VAL A 346 -5.38 10.47 -24.65
N ASP A 347 -4.20 10.81 -24.17
CA ASP A 347 -3.99 11.43 -22.86
C ASP A 347 -4.66 12.80 -22.79
N ALA A 348 -4.44 13.68 -23.77
CA ALA A 348 -5.10 14.99 -23.83
C ALA A 348 -6.64 14.88 -23.82
N LYS A 349 -7.21 14.03 -24.67
CA LYS A 349 -8.68 13.85 -24.74
C LYS A 349 -9.25 13.12 -23.52
N SER A 350 -8.47 12.23 -22.91
CA SER A 350 -8.86 11.55 -21.67
C SER A 350 -8.97 12.54 -20.50
N ILE A 351 -8.14 13.60 -20.48
CA ILE A 351 -8.18 14.64 -19.45
C ILE A 351 -9.53 15.37 -19.51
N ASP A 352 -9.99 15.79 -20.69
CA ASP A 352 -11.28 16.48 -20.86
C ASP A 352 -12.48 15.61 -20.49
N MET A 353 -12.43 14.32 -20.86
CA MET A 353 -13.48 13.38 -20.47
C MET A 353 -13.51 13.13 -18.97
N THR A 354 -12.34 13.13 -18.33
CA THR A 354 -12.24 12.98 -16.87
C THR A 354 -12.82 14.20 -16.18
N LYS A 355 -12.52 15.42 -16.66
CA LYS A 355 -13.12 16.65 -16.14
C LYS A 355 -14.64 16.65 -16.31
N THR A 356 -15.15 16.23 -17.47
CA THR A 356 -16.59 16.10 -17.70
C THR A 356 -17.25 15.10 -16.75
N ALA A 357 -16.63 13.92 -16.55
CA ALA A 357 -17.13 12.90 -15.64
C ALA A 357 -17.09 13.34 -14.18
N GLU A 358 -16.00 14.01 -13.79
CA GLU A 358 -15.82 14.64 -12.49
C GLU A 358 -16.90 15.67 -12.22
N ASN A 359 -17.20 16.55 -13.19
CA ASN A 359 -18.25 17.56 -13.06
C ASN A 359 -19.64 16.92 -12.91
N LYS A 360 -19.95 15.88 -13.71
CA LYS A 360 -21.21 15.12 -13.54
C LYS A 360 -21.31 14.44 -12.18
N LEU A 361 -20.21 13.91 -11.68
CA LEU A 361 -20.15 13.26 -10.37
C LEU A 361 -20.32 14.29 -9.24
N LYS A 362 -19.65 15.44 -9.32
CA LYS A 362 -19.81 16.57 -8.39
C LYS A 362 -21.27 17.02 -8.34
N ALA A 363 -21.90 17.24 -9.50
CA ALA A 363 -23.31 17.65 -9.58
C ALA A 363 -24.26 16.61 -8.97
N ALA A 364 -24.01 15.31 -9.20
CA ALA A 364 -24.80 14.24 -8.61
C ALA A 364 -24.64 14.15 -7.08
N ILE A 365 -23.43 14.38 -6.57
CA ILE A 365 -23.18 14.43 -5.13
C ILE A 365 -23.85 15.65 -4.50
N GLU A 366 -23.75 16.82 -5.12
CA GLU A 366 -24.40 18.03 -4.65
C GLU A 366 -25.93 17.84 -4.56
N LYS A 367 -26.53 17.15 -5.55
CA LYS A 367 -27.94 16.78 -5.52
C LYS A 367 -28.29 15.81 -4.36
N LEU A 368 -27.40 14.86 -4.05
CA LEU A 368 -27.57 13.96 -2.90
C LEU A 368 -27.43 14.71 -1.57
N GLN A 369 -26.54 15.70 -1.49
CA GLN A 369 -26.36 16.54 -0.31
C GLN A 369 -27.58 17.44 -0.07
N LYS A 370 -28.05 18.15 -1.10
CA LYS A 370 -29.24 19.01 -1.02
C LYS A 370 -30.51 18.24 -0.65
N SER A 371 -30.59 16.95 -0.98
CA SER A 371 -31.72 16.08 -0.63
C SER A 371 -31.58 15.35 0.71
N GLY A 372 -30.48 15.56 1.45
CA GLY A 372 -30.21 14.84 2.70
C GLY A 372 -29.94 13.33 2.51
N LYS A 373 -29.74 12.88 1.26
CA LYS A 373 -29.56 11.45 0.89
C LYS A 373 -28.10 11.09 0.64
N ALA A 374 -27.14 11.93 1.03
CA ALA A 374 -25.71 11.68 0.88
C ALA A 374 -25.18 10.65 1.89
N THR A 375 -25.77 9.46 1.91
CA THR A 375 -25.28 8.32 2.69
C THR A 375 -24.10 7.65 1.98
N GLU A 376 -23.23 6.99 2.74
CA GLU A 376 -22.10 6.24 2.19
C GLU A 376 -22.55 5.21 1.13
N ALA A 377 -23.67 4.53 1.38
CA ALA A 377 -24.25 3.57 0.43
C ALA A 377 -24.64 4.22 -0.91
N ASN A 378 -25.23 5.42 -0.88
CA ASN A 378 -25.64 6.14 -2.09
C ASN A 378 -24.42 6.68 -2.86
N LEU A 379 -23.41 7.18 -2.16
CA LEU A 379 -22.15 7.60 -2.78
C LEU A 379 -21.42 6.41 -3.42
N MET A 380 -21.36 5.26 -2.73
CA MET A 380 -20.76 4.05 -3.28
C MET A 380 -21.52 3.50 -4.50
N LYS A 381 -22.86 3.57 -4.49
CA LYS A 381 -23.68 3.22 -5.65
C LYS A 381 -23.37 4.14 -6.84
N LEU A 382 -23.23 5.45 -6.59
CA LEU A 382 -22.87 6.44 -7.58
C LEU A 382 -21.49 6.15 -8.20
N ALA A 383 -20.47 5.85 -7.38
CA ALA A 383 -19.15 5.45 -7.88
C ALA A 383 -19.19 4.16 -8.71
N LYS A 384 -19.92 3.14 -8.26
CA LYS A 384 -20.10 1.88 -8.98
C LYS A 384 -20.72 2.07 -10.36
N GLN A 385 -21.59 3.07 -10.53
CA GLN A 385 -22.20 3.41 -11.82
C GLN A 385 -21.30 4.30 -12.68
N ALA A 386 -20.60 5.27 -12.07
CA ALA A 386 -19.77 6.24 -12.78
C ALA A 386 -18.52 5.59 -13.40
N VAL A 387 -17.84 4.70 -12.68
CA VAL A 387 -16.57 4.10 -13.14
C VAL A 387 -16.74 3.30 -14.45
N PRO A 388 -17.72 2.39 -14.60
CA PRO A 388 -17.96 1.69 -15.87
C PRO A 388 -18.36 2.62 -17.01
N ALA A 389 -19.15 3.67 -16.74
CA ALA A 389 -19.57 4.63 -17.76
C ALA A 389 -18.38 5.43 -18.31
N VAL A 390 -17.49 5.89 -17.43
CA VAL A 390 -16.24 6.58 -17.81
C VAL A 390 -15.35 5.65 -18.62
N LYS A 391 -15.21 4.39 -18.19
CA LYS A 391 -14.44 3.37 -18.91
C LYS A 391 -14.97 3.13 -20.32
N SER A 392 -16.27 2.88 -20.47
CA SER A 392 -16.90 2.64 -21.77
C SER A 392 -16.80 3.86 -22.70
N SER A 393 -16.97 5.06 -22.16
CA SER A 393 -16.84 6.29 -22.93
C SER A 393 -15.40 6.50 -23.43
N LEU A 394 -14.40 6.27 -22.56
CA LEU A 394 -12.98 6.30 -22.93
C LEU A 394 -12.68 5.29 -24.04
N GLU A 395 -13.12 4.04 -23.91
CA GLU A 395 -12.93 3.00 -24.93
C GLU A 395 -13.52 3.43 -26.29
N LYS A 396 -14.78 3.90 -26.31
CA LYS A 396 -15.43 4.37 -27.56
C LYS A 396 -14.69 5.54 -28.19
N ASN A 397 -14.25 6.52 -27.40
CA ASN A 397 -13.56 7.69 -27.92
C ASN A 397 -12.16 7.37 -28.42
N VAL A 398 -11.42 6.47 -27.75
CA VAL A 398 -10.13 6.03 -28.29
C VAL A 398 -10.33 5.28 -29.60
N ILE A 399 -11.30 4.37 -29.69
CA ILE A 399 -11.63 3.68 -30.95
C ILE A 399 -11.94 4.69 -32.05
N LYS A 400 -12.80 5.68 -31.77
CA LYS A 400 -13.17 6.73 -32.73
C LYS A 400 -11.98 7.60 -33.13
N THR A 401 -11.09 7.95 -32.21
CA THR A 401 -9.87 8.73 -32.50
C THR A 401 -8.89 7.92 -33.34
N VAL A 402 -8.74 6.62 -33.08
CA VAL A 402 -7.90 5.72 -33.88
C VAL A 402 -8.46 5.55 -35.30
N GLN A 403 -9.79 5.40 -35.43
CA GLN A 403 -10.49 5.31 -36.71
C GLN A 403 -10.40 6.62 -37.52
N LYS A 404 -10.65 7.78 -36.88
CA LYS A 404 -10.60 9.09 -37.54
C LYS A 404 -9.19 9.61 -37.82
N GLY A 405 -8.25 9.30 -36.93
CA GLY A 405 -6.88 9.81 -36.96
C GLY A 405 -6.00 9.23 -38.07
N GLY A 406 -6.56 8.40 -38.96
CA GLY A 406 -5.83 7.88 -40.10
C GLY A 406 -4.58 7.13 -39.67
N ALA A 407 -4.64 6.24 -38.66
CA ALA A 407 -3.54 5.31 -38.40
C ALA A 407 -3.17 4.51 -39.67
N LEU A 408 -4.15 4.30 -40.56
CA LEU A 408 -3.98 3.83 -41.94
C LEU A 408 -3.27 4.83 -42.87
N ARG A 409 -3.56 6.12 -42.75
CA ARG A 409 -3.00 7.21 -43.57
C ARG A 409 -1.55 7.56 -43.15
N LEU A 410 -1.25 7.52 -41.85
CA LEU A 410 0.09 7.67 -41.28
C LEU A 410 0.97 6.44 -41.55
N ALA A 411 0.41 5.22 -41.48
CA ALA A 411 1.11 4.02 -41.94
C ALA A 411 1.41 4.10 -43.45
N GLY A 412 0.47 4.63 -44.26
CA GLY A 412 0.70 4.89 -45.69
C GLY A 412 1.77 5.93 -45.98
N GLN A 413 1.83 7.03 -45.21
CA GLN A 413 2.88 8.05 -45.33
C GLN A 413 4.25 7.54 -44.87
N GLY A 414 4.31 6.74 -43.80
CA GLY A 414 5.54 6.10 -43.33
C GLY A 414 6.11 5.11 -44.34
N LEU A 415 5.25 4.39 -45.07
CA LEU A 415 5.65 3.52 -46.18
C LEU A 415 6.19 4.30 -47.38
N LYS A 416 5.55 5.42 -47.76
CA LYS A 416 6.04 6.34 -48.79
C LYS A 416 7.42 6.92 -48.46
N LEU A 417 7.63 7.33 -47.20
CA LEU A 417 8.92 7.86 -46.73
C LEU A 417 10.02 6.78 -46.63
N ALA A 418 9.64 5.50 -46.57
CA ALA A 418 10.56 4.38 -46.62
C ALA A 418 10.92 3.95 -48.06
N GLY A 419 10.45 4.67 -49.09
CA GLY A 419 10.72 4.35 -50.50
C GLY A 419 9.94 3.13 -51.01
N MET A 420 8.97 2.63 -50.25
CA MET A 420 8.11 1.52 -50.67
C MET A 420 6.87 2.12 -51.36
N LYS A 421 6.66 1.78 -52.64
CA LYS A 421 5.44 2.16 -53.38
C LYS A 421 4.19 1.54 -52.76
#